data_AF-A0AAW7QT02-F1
#
_entry.id   AF-A0AAW7QT02-F1
#
_cell.length_a   1.000
_cell.length_b   1.000
_cell.length_c   1.000
_cell.angle_alpha   90.00
_cell.angle_beta   90.00
_cell.angle_gamma   90.00
#
_symmetry.space_group_name_H-M   'P 1'
#
loop_
_entity.id
_entity.type
_entity.pdbx_description
1 polymer ?
#
loop_
_entity_poly.entity_id
_entity_poly.type
_entity_poly.pdbx_seq_one_letter_code
_entity_poly.pdbx_strand_id
1 'polypeptide(L)'
;MMKNQQGFTFIEVLTVLGIIALATIATLAVRDWAVGNSRVSEAKNQIITVQAGAQLWRPRNGDFTGITMTSMSQIAAVPEAWGDGAGINPWGGAINVEADLSDSSRYVVTLSGIAQDGEGARLARDFTDYSIDSTYSAGTLTLRFQG
;
A
#
# COMPACT_ATOMS: atom_id res chain seq x y z
N MET A 1 30.63 -30.09 50.65
CA MET A 1 29.16 -29.99 50.47
C MET A 1 28.85 -30.02 48.98
N MET A 2 28.31 -31.13 48.46
CA MET A 2 27.76 -31.18 47.10
C MET A 2 26.37 -30.56 47.13
N LYS A 3 26.17 -29.44 46.43
CA LYS A 3 24.84 -28.85 46.20
C LYS A 3 24.13 -29.74 45.17
N ASN A 4 23.08 -30.44 45.58
CA ASN A 4 22.19 -31.11 44.63
C ASN A 4 21.49 -30.06 43.77
N GLN A 5 21.76 -30.06 42.46
CA GLN A 5 20.98 -29.29 41.51
C GLN A 5 19.64 -30.00 41.31
N GLN A 6 18.54 -29.39 41.77
CA GLN A 6 17.20 -29.85 41.41
C GLN A 6 16.96 -29.49 39.93
N GLY A 7 16.79 -30.51 39.09
CA GLY A 7 16.38 -30.34 37.70
C GLY A 7 14.91 -29.92 37.61
N PHE A 8 14.53 -29.36 36.46
CA PHE A 8 13.15 -28.98 36.18
C PHE A 8 12.23 -30.20 36.16
N THR A 9 11.02 -30.03 36.70
CA THR A 9 9.96 -31.03 36.58
C THR A 9 9.39 -31.03 35.15
N PHE A 10 8.82 -32.16 34.74
CA PHE A 10 8.23 -32.30 33.41
C PHE A 10 7.10 -31.28 33.15
N ILE A 11 6.31 -30.98 34.18
CA ILE A 11 5.21 -30.01 34.07
C ILE A 11 5.71 -28.58 33.94
N GLU A 12 6.81 -28.21 34.61
CA GLU A 12 7.45 -26.90 34.43
C GLU A 12 7.97 -26.73 33.00
N VAL A 13 8.61 -27.77 32.45
CA VAL A 13 9.09 -27.73 31.06
C VAL A 13 7.92 -27.56 30.08
N LEU A 14 6.84 -28.32 30.24
CA LEU A 14 5.64 -28.18 29.39
C LEU A 14 5.00 -26.79 29.51
N THR A 15 4.94 -26.24 30.72
CA THR A 15 4.36 -24.92 30.96
C THR A 15 5.19 -23.83 30.27
N VAL A 16 6.52 -23.89 30.39
CA VAL A 16 7.43 -22.94 29.72
C VAL A 16 7.31 -23.04 28.20
N LEU A 17 7.26 -24.24 27.64
CA LEU A 17 7.07 -24.43 26.20
C LEU A 17 5.71 -23.88 25.73
N GLY A 18 4.65 -24.07 26.50
CA GLY A 18 3.34 -23.49 26.22
C GLY A 18 3.36 -21.96 26.20
N ILE A 19 4.01 -21.33 27.19
CA ILE A 19 4.16 -19.87 27.24
C ILE A 19 4.95 -19.36 26.03
N ILE A 20 6.06 -20.01 25.69
CA ILE A 20 6.89 -19.63 24.53
C ILE A 20 6.08 -19.74 23.24
N ALA A 21 5.34 -20.83 23.05
CA ALA A 21 4.51 -21.03 21.86
C ALA A 21 3.43 -19.95 21.71
N LEU A 22 2.77 -19.55 22.80
CA LEU A 22 1.79 -18.47 22.78
C LEU A 22 2.45 -17.10 22.50
N ALA A 23 3.60 -16.84 23.13
CA ALA A 23 4.33 -15.60 22.95
C ALA A 23 4.84 -15.42 21.52
N THR A 24 5.32 -16.50 20.87
CA THR A 24 5.79 -16.45 19.48
C THR A 24 4.65 -16.17 18.50
N ILE A 25 3.50 -16.83 18.65
CA ILE A 25 2.32 -16.58 17.81
C ILE A 25 1.84 -15.12 17.96
N ALA A 26 1.73 -14.63 19.20
CA ALA A 26 1.32 -13.25 19.46
C ALA A 26 2.28 -12.24 18.82
N THR A 27 3.59 -12.48 18.91
CA THR A 27 4.61 -11.58 18.34
C THR A 27 4.53 -11.54 16.81
N LEU A 28 4.33 -12.69 16.16
CA LEU A 28 4.18 -12.76 14.70
C LEU A 28 2.95 -11.99 14.22
N ALA A 29 1.80 -12.16 14.88
CA ALA A 29 0.56 -11.46 14.53
C ALA A 29 0.69 -9.92 14.64
N VAL A 30 1.34 -9.43 15.71
CA VAL A 30 1.58 -7.99 15.89
C VAL A 30 2.52 -7.45 14.81
N ARG A 31 3.56 -8.21 14.47
CA ARG A 31 4.50 -7.84 13.39
C ARG A 31 3.79 -7.73 12.05
N ASP A 32 2.98 -8.72 11.69
CA ASP A 32 2.28 -8.76 10.41
C ASP A 32 1.31 -7.58 10.27
N TRP A 33 0.60 -7.23 11.35
CA TRP A 33 -0.24 -6.05 11.39
C TRP A 33 0.55 -4.74 11.24
N ALA A 34 1.68 -4.61 11.94
CA ALA A 34 2.53 -3.42 11.85
C ALA A 34 3.14 -3.23 10.45
N VAL A 35 3.58 -4.31 9.79
CA VAL A 35 4.07 -4.28 8.41
C VAL A 35 2.96 -3.87 7.46
N GLY A 36 1.75 -4.44 7.61
CA GLY A 36 0.59 -4.06 6.82
C GLY A 36 0.21 -2.58 6.97
N ASN A 37 0.33 -2.02 8.19
CA ASN A 37 0.11 -0.61 8.42
C ASN A 37 1.16 0.29 7.75
N SER A 38 2.43 -0.11 7.81
CA SER A 38 3.51 0.60 7.10
C SER A 38 3.28 0.61 5.59
N ARG A 39 2.93 -0.54 4.99
CA ARG A 39 2.62 -0.65 3.56
C ARG A 39 1.46 0.25 3.14
N VAL A 40 0.36 0.23 3.88
CA VAL A 40 -0.79 1.10 3.56
C VAL A 40 -0.44 2.58 3.69
N SER A 41 0.33 2.96 4.71
CA SER A 41 0.77 4.35 4.87
C SER A 41 1.67 4.80 3.72
N GLU A 42 2.61 3.95 3.29
CA GLU A 42 3.49 4.23 2.16
C GLU A 42 2.69 4.36 0.85
N ALA A 43 1.80 3.42 0.56
CA ALA A 43 0.93 3.47 -0.61
C ALA A 43 0.08 4.74 -0.66
N LYS A 44 -0.45 5.19 0.50
CA LYS A 44 -1.18 6.45 0.61
C LYS A 44 -0.31 7.66 0.27
N ASN A 45 0.92 7.71 0.77
CA ASN A 45 1.88 8.77 0.43
C ASN A 45 2.22 8.77 -1.06
N GLN A 46 2.39 7.59 -1.66
CA GLN A 46 2.62 7.46 -3.10
C GLN A 46 1.44 7.99 -3.91
N ILE A 47 0.20 7.64 -3.56
CA ILE A 47 -1.00 8.16 -4.22
C ILE A 47 -1.07 9.69 -4.10
N ILE A 48 -0.83 10.26 -2.91
CA ILE A 48 -0.81 11.71 -2.72
C ILE A 48 0.26 12.38 -3.61
N THR A 49 1.42 11.75 -3.73
CA THR A 49 2.50 12.22 -4.61
C THR A 49 2.10 12.18 -6.07
N VAL A 50 1.42 11.11 -6.50
CA VAL A 50 0.85 10.99 -7.85
C VAL A 50 -0.21 12.07 -8.10
N GLN A 51 -1.08 12.35 -7.13
CA GLN A 51 -2.08 13.42 -7.26
C GLN A 51 -1.41 14.79 -7.44
N ALA A 52 -0.40 15.10 -6.61
CA ALA A 52 0.37 16.34 -6.76
C ALA A 52 1.08 16.42 -8.12
N GLY A 53 1.64 15.31 -8.58
CA GLY A 53 2.27 15.21 -9.90
C GLY A 53 1.28 15.37 -11.05
N ALA A 54 0.08 14.80 -10.95
CA ALA A 54 -0.98 14.97 -11.92
C ALA A 54 -1.42 16.44 -12.00
N GLN A 55 -1.50 17.15 -10.88
CA GLN A 55 -1.78 18.58 -10.84
C GLN A 55 -0.66 19.41 -11.49
N LEU A 56 0.61 19.03 -11.29
CA LEU A 56 1.74 19.72 -11.93
C LEU A 56 1.80 19.45 -13.44
N TRP A 57 1.47 18.24 -13.85
CA TRP A 57 1.44 17.82 -15.25
C TRP A 57 0.25 18.43 -16.00
N ARG A 58 -0.84 18.78 -15.28
CA ARG A 58 -2.11 19.26 -15.82
C ARG A 58 -1.91 20.31 -16.92
N PRO A 59 -2.34 20.03 -18.16
CA PRO A 59 -2.27 21.00 -19.25
C PRO A 59 -3.25 22.16 -19.03
N ARG A 60 -2.99 23.31 -19.65
CA ARG A 60 -3.80 24.54 -19.47
C ARG A 60 -5.27 24.40 -19.90
N ASN A 61 -5.56 23.49 -20.84
CA ASN A 61 -6.92 23.20 -21.28
C ASN A 61 -7.68 22.27 -20.31
N GLY A 62 -7.01 21.72 -19.29
CA GLY A 62 -7.59 20.81 -18.31
C GLY A 62 -7.82 19.38 -18.81
N ASP A 63 -7.27 19.02 -19.97
CA ASP A 63 -7.41 17.68 -20.56
C ASP A 63 -6.26 16.78 -20.11
N PHE A 64 -6.59 15.67 -19.45
CA PHE A 64 -5.65 14.68 -18.96
C PHE A 64 -5.23 13.66 -20.01
N THR A 65 -5.75 13.73 -21.23
CA THR A 65 -5.39 12.78 -22.31
C THR A 65 -3.87 12.67 -22.48
N GLY A 66 -3.36 11.44 -22.37
CA GLY A 66 -1.92 11.14 -22.46
C GLY A 66 -1.16 11.24 -21.13
N ILE A 67 -1.83 11.53 -20.00
CA ILE A 67 -1.23 11.39 -18.69
C ILE A 67 -0.86 9.92 -18.45
N THR A 68 0.39 9.70 -18.04
CA THR A 68 0.94 8.40 -17.64
C THR A 68 1.99 8.61 -16.57
N MET A 69 2.35 7.56 -15.84
CA MET A 69 3.50 7.62 -14.91
C MET A 69 4.78 8.04 -15.63
N THR A 70 4.99 7.56 -16.86
CA THR A 70 6.16 7.93 -17.67
C THR A 70 6.15 9.41 -18.04
N SER A 71 5.02 9.94 -18.52
CA SER A 71 4.93 11.36 -18.91
C SER A 71 5.10 12.30 -17.72
N MET A 72 4.62 11.91 -16.54
CA MET A 72 4.82 12.65 -15.29
C MET A 72 6.28 12.58 -14.81
N SER A 73 6.90 11.39 -14.87
CA SER A 73 8.29 11.20 -14.45
C SER A 73 9.27 11.97 -15.35
N GLN A 74 9.01 12.06 -16.66
CA GLN A 74 9.86 12.79 -17.62
C GLN A 74 9.98 14.29 -17.34
N ILE A 75 8.98 14.87 -16.68
CA ILE A 75 8.99 16.30 -16.29
C ILE A 75 9.26 16.48 -14.79
N ALA A 76 9.68 15.42 -14.09
CA ALA A 76 9.88 15.38 -12.64
C ALA A 76 8.64 15.82 -11.82
N ALA A 77 7.43 15.60 -12.35
CA ALA A 77 6.19 15.81 -11.59
C ALA A 77 5.97 14.72 -10.52
N VAL A 78 6.56 13.55 -10.74
CA VAL A 78 6.79 12.50 -9.74
C VAL A 78 8.28 12.11 -9.80
N PRO A 79 8.82 11.39 -8.80
CA PRO A 79 10.22 10.97 -8.81
C PRO A 79 10.60 10.26 -10.12
N GLU A 80 11.66 10.71 -10.79
CA GLU A 80 12.10 10.13 -12.07
C GLU A 80 12.38 8.63 -11.98
N ALA A 81 12.83 8.17 -10.81
CA ALA A 81 13.10 6.76 -10.51
C ALA A 81 11.84 5.88 -10.55
N TRP A 82 10.63 6.46 -10.53
CA TRP A 82 9.38 5.71 -10.65
C TRP A 82 9.09 5.28 -12.08
N GLY A 83 9.64 5.97 -13.09
CA GLY A 83 9.55 5.55 -14.49
C GLY A 83 8.13 5.29 -14.99
N ASP A 84 7.85 4.05 -15.37
CA ASP A 84 6.53 3.58 -15.82
C ASP A 84 5.58 3.20 -14.68
N GLY A 85 6.03 3.30 -13.43
CA GLY A 85 5.27 2.95 -12.23
C GLY A 85 5.28 1.46 -11.90
N ALA A 86 6.06 0.63 -12.59
CA ALA A 86 6.15 -0.80 -12.31
C ALA A 86 6.96 -1.09 -11.03
N GLY A 87 6.41 -1.92 -10.16
CA GLY A 87 7.12 -2.41 -8.96
C GLY A 87 7.37 -1.37 -7.88
N ILE A 88 6.79 -0.17 -7.99
CA ILE A 88 7.06 0.92 -7.05
C ILE A 88 6.23 0.84 -5.77
N ASN A 89 5.10 0.13 -5.80
CA ASN A 89 4.22 0.09 -4.65
C ASN A 89 4.76 -0.90 -3.58
N PRO A 90 4.31 -0.79 -2.31
CA PRO A 90 4.88 -1.56 -1.20
C PRO A 90 4.70 -3.09 -1.29
N TRP A 91 3.88 -3.57 -2.22
CA TRP A 91 3.69 -4.99 -2.49
C TRP A 91 4.47 -5.46 -3.73
N GLY A 92 5.24 -4.58 -4.37
CA GLY A 92 5.98 -4.86 -5.60
C GLY A 92 5.08 -4.87 -6.85
N GLY A 93 3.85 -4.35 -6.74
CA GLY A 93 2.96 -4.12 -7.87
C GLY A 93 3.17 -2.75 -8.52
N ALA A 94 2.32 -2.43 -9.50
CA ALA A 94 2.42 -1.20 -10.25
C ALA A 94 1.49 -0.11 -9.72
N ILE A 95 1.84 1.14 -9.99
CA ILE A 95 0.95 2.30 -9.97
C ILE A 95 0.80 2.77 -11.41
N ASN A 96 -0.43 2.85 -11.91
CA ASN A 96 -0.73 3.41 -13.23
C ASN A 96 -1.56 4.68 -13.10
N VAL A 97 -1.42 5.58 -14.06
CA VAL A 97 -2.24 6.79 -14.19
C VAL A 97 -2.68 6.90 -15.63
N GLU A 98 -3.95 7.18 -15.84
CA GLU A 98 -4.53 7.38 -17.17
C GLU A 98 -5.67 8.40 -17.13
N ALA A 99 -5.99 8.99 -18.28
CA ALA A 99 -7.18 9.83 -18.39
C ALA A 99 -8.44 8.97 -18.25
N ASP A 100 -9.48 9.50 -17.60
CA ASP A 100 -10.76 8.82 -17.54
C ASP A 100 -11.40 8.79 -18.95
N LEU A 101 -11.78 7.59 -19.39
CA LEU A 101 -12.38 7.36 -20.70
C LEU A 101 -13.74 8.07 -20.88
N SER A 102 -14.41 8.40 -19.78
CA SER A 102 -15.73 9.06 -19.79
C SER A 102 -15.66 10.58 -19.71
N ASP A 103 -14.58 11.13 -19.17
CA ASP A 103 -14.40 12.57 -18.96
C ASP A 103 -12.90 12.87 -18.87
N SER A 104 -12.34 13.45 -19.94
CA SER A 104 -10.90 13.69 -20.00
C SER A 104 -10.42 14.81 -19.06
N SER A 105 -11.33 15.51 -18.36
CA SER A 105 -10.95 16.40 -17.25
C SER A 105 -10.63 15.65 -15.95
N ARG A 106 -10.76 14.33 -15.95
CA ARG A 106 -10.49 13.44 -14.82
C ARG A 106 -9.39 12.47 -15.17
N TYR A 107 -8.78 11.92 -14.13
CA TYR A 107 -7.78 10.87 -14.26
C TYR A 107 -8.06 9.74 -13.27
N VAL A 108 -7.60 8.55 -13.63
CA VAL A 108 -7.73 7.33 -12.85
C VAL A 108 -6.35 6.89 -12.42
N VAL A 109 -6.20 6.60 -11.14
CA VAL A 109 -4.99 6.02 -10.54
C VAL A 109 -5.31 4.58 -10.16
N THR A 110 -4.49 3.65 -10.63
CA THR A 110 -4.68 2.22 -10.39
C THR A 110 -3.46 1.64 -9.69
N LEU A 111 -3.65 1.07 -8.50
CA LEU A 111 -2.64 0.34 -7.74
C LEU A 111 -2.91 -1.16 -7.85
N SER A 112 -2.00 -1.94 -8.42
CA SER A 112 -2.13 -3.39 -8.58
C SER A 112 -1.26 -4.18 -7.61
N GLY A 113 -1.49 -5.49 -7.48
CA GLY A 113 -0.61 -6.38 -6.71
C GLY A 113 -0.73 -6.24 -5.19
N ILE A 114 -1.81 -5.66 -4.68
CA ILE A 114 -2.06 -5.60 -3.23
C ILE A 114 -2.30 -7.03 -2.72
N ALA A 115 -1.36 -7.54 -1.91
CA ALA A 115 -1.33 -8.95 -1.51
C ALA A 115 -2.40 -9.35 -0.48
N GLN A 116 -2.99 -8.39 0.23
CA GLN A 116 -3.96 -8.62 1.30
C GLN A 116 -5.22 -7.80 1.06
N ASP A 117 -6.37 -8.47 0.90
CA ASP A 117 -7.64 -7.81 0.59
C ASP A 117 -8.06 -6.78 1.63
N GLY A 118 -7.79 -7.05 2.91
CA GLY A 118 -8.09 -6.11 3.99
C GLY A 118 -7.30 -4.80 3.90
N GLU A 119 -6.06 -4.84 3.38
CA GLU A 119 -5.24 -3.64 3.18
C GLU A 119 -5.77 -2.80 2.02
N GLY A 120 -6.17 -3.45 0.92
CA GLY A 120 -6.76 -2.78 -0.25
C GLY A 120 -8.14 -2.18 0.04
N ALA A 121 -9.00 -2.92 0.75
CA ALA A 121 -10.30 -2.41 1.18
C ALA A 121 -10.18 -1.21 2.13
N ARG A 122 -9.18 -1.23 3.03
CA ARG A 122 -8.88 -0.10 3.91
C ARG A 122 -8.43 1.13 3.10
N LEU A 123 -7.53 0.96 2.13
CA LEU A 123 -7.13 2.06 1.24
C LEU A 123 -8.33 2.63 0.47
N ALA A 124 -9.18 1.78 -0.11
CA ALA A 124 -10.37 2.26 -0.82
C ALA A 124 -11.28 3.10 0.09
N ARG A 125 -11.50 2.64 1.33
CA ARG A 125 -12.25 3.39 2.33
C ARG A 125 -11.60 4.74 2.65
N ASP A 126 -10.28 4.77 2.87
CA ASP A 126 -9.55 6.00 3.19
C ASP A 126 -9.66 7.08 2.10
N PHE A 127 -9.82 6.68 0.84
CA PHE A 127 -9.93 7.60 -0.29
C PHE A 127 -11.36 7.94 -0.70
N THR A 128 -12.38 7.35 -0.05
CA THR A 128 -13.80 7.57 -0.42
C THR A 128 -14.21 9.06 -0.36
N ASP A 129 -13.65 9.83 0.58
CA ASP A 129 -13.96 11.26 0.73
C ASP A 129 -13.06 12.19 -0.11
N TYR A 130 -12.02 11.65 -0.75
CA TYR A 130 -10.99 12.40 -1.48
C TYR A 130 -10.98 12.11 -2.99
N SER A 131 -11.74 11.12 -3.43
CA SER A 131 -11.87 10.73 -4.84
C SER A 131 -13.33 10.82 -5.28
N ILE A 132 -13.55 10.90 -6.59
CA ILE A 132 -14.89 10.80 -7.18
C ILE A 132 -15.42 9.38 -7.04
N ASP A 133 -14.53 8.41 -7.23
CA ASP A 133 -14.81 6.99 -7.11
C ASP A 133 -13.60 6.30 -6.48
N SER A 134 -13.86 5.32 -5.61
CA SER A 134 -12.83 4.56 -4.91
C SER A 134 -13.29 3.12 -4.81
N THR A 135 -12.64 2.23 -5.56
CA THR A 135 -13.02 0.83 -5.63
C THR A 135 -11.82 -0.06 -5.44
N TYR A 136 -12.03 -1.20 -4.78
CA TYR A 136 -11.03 -2.25 -4.64
C TYR A 136 -11.62 -3.58 -5.07
N SER A 137 -10.89 -4.31 -5.90
CA SER A 137 -11.27 -5.65 -6.33
C SER A 137 -10.03 -6.47 -6.72
N ALA A 138 -9.96 -7.71 -6.24
CA ALA A 138 -8.96 -8.71 -6.64
C ALA A 138 -7.51 -8.17 -6.68
N GLY A 139 -7.02 -7.61 -5.58
CA GLY A 139 -5.63 -7.10 -5.51
C GLY A 139 -5.41 -5.75 -6.20
N THR A 140 -6.45 -5.11 -6.73
CA THR A 140 -6.33 -3.84 -7.46
C THR A 140 -7.24 -2.77 -6.85
N LEU A 141 -6.62 -1.64 -6.47
CA LEU A 141 -7.30 -0.41 -6.05
C LEU A 141 -7.40 0.52 -7.25
N THR A 142 -8.60 1.04 -7.52
CA THR A 142 -8.86 2.01 -8.59
C THR A 142 -9.47 3.26 -7.97
N LEU A 143 -8.80 4.40 -8.17
CA LEU A 143 -9.21 5.70 -7.64
C LEU A 143 -9.42 6.66 -8.80
N ARG A 144 -10.57 7.32 -8.85
CA ARG A 144 -10.87 8.35 -9.85
C ARG A 144 -10.82 9.72 -9.20
N PHE A 145 -10.04 10.64 -9.76
CA PHE A 145 -9.90 11.98 -9.23
C PHE A 145 -10.37 13.03 -10.21
N GLN A 146 -10.82 14.17 -9.66
CA GLN A 146 -11.02 15.36 -10.46
C GLN A 146 -9.67 16.00 -10.75
N GLY A 147 -9.52 16.42 -12.00
CA GLY A 147 -8.38 17.17 -12.50
C GLY A 147 -8.28 18.58 -12.00
#